data_AF-A0A1Z9NM82-F1
#
_entry.id   AF-A0A1Z9NM82-F1
#
_cell.length_a   1.000
_cell.length_b   1.000
_cell.length_c   1.000
_cell.angle_alpha   90.00
_cell.angle_beta   90.00
_cell.angle_gamma   90.00
#
_symmetry.space_group_name_H-M   'P 1'
#
loop_
_entity.id
_entity.type
_entity.pdbx_description
1 polymer ?
#
loop_
_entity_poly.entity_id
_entity_poly.type
_entity_poly.pdbx_seq_one_letter_code
_entity_poly.pdbx_strand_id
1 'polypeptide(L)'
;MRHFFLLVQIEVIQIGEAYFSQIVEVPNNCTAKEAIQKYLPKQLSHKLSSDFSLGIWGVNLDGRFLPEPASYRLKPEDRLEIYYPLKCDPKKTRKAKALNQASG
;
A
#
# COMPACT_ATOMS: atom_id res chain seq x y z
N MET A 1 20.33 27.35 10.33
CA MET A 1 19.38 27.32 9.19
C MET A 1 18.20 26.42 9.57
N ARG A 2 17.01 26.98 9.83
CA ARG A 2 15.80 26.17 9.98
C ARG A 2 15.38 25.75 8.57
N HIS A 3 15.67 24.50 8.20
CA HIS A 3 15.11 23.90 7.00
C HIS A 3 13.60 23.75 7.26
N PHE A 4 12.80 24.66 6.72
CA PHE A 4 11.37 24.44 6.59
C PHE A 4 11.20 23.35 5.53
N PHE A 5 11.09 22.10 5.98
CA PHE A 5 10.58 21.04 5.12
C PHE A 5 9.11 21.36 4.87
N LEU A 6 8.77 21.74 3.63
CA LEU A 6 7.39 21.75 3.19
C LEU A 6 6.86 20.32 3.40
N LEU A 7 5.77 20.16 4.14
CA LEU A 7 5.12 18.87 4.33
C LEU A 7 4.02 18.70 3.29
N VAL A 8 3.80 17.46 2.87
CA VAL A 8 2.66 17.06 2.05
C VAL A 8 1.85 16.03 2.81
N GLN A 9 0.53 16.15 2.73
CA GLN A 9 -0.41 15.23 3.34
C GLN A 9 -0.76 14.14 2.32
N ILE A 10 -0.63 12.88 2.73
CA ILE A 10 -1.02 11.71 1.95
C ILE A 10 -1.98 10.84 2.75
N GLU A 11 -2.71 9.97 2.06
CA GLU A 11 -3.45 8.89 2.70
C GLU A 11 -2.71 7.57 2.48
N VAL A 12 -2.38 6.85 3.56
CA VAL A 12 -1.86 5.48 3.47
C VAL A 12 -2.98 4.50 3.80
N ILE A 13 -3.26 3.59 2.88
CA ILE A 13 -4.32 2.60 3.01
C ILE A 13 -3.78 1.19 2.84
N GLN A 14 -4.17 0.29 3.73
CA GLN A 14 -3.95 -1.14 3.56
C GLN A 14 -5.26 -1.80 3.13
N ILE A 15 -5.22 -2.51 2.01
CA ILE A 15 -6.41 -3.17 1.44
C ILE A 15 -6.34 -4.66 1.77
N GLY A 16 -7.25 -5.13 2.62
CA GLY A 16 -7.33 -6.55 3.03
C GLY A 16 -7.89 -6.76 4.43
N GLU A 17 -7.51 -7.86 5.08
CA GLU A 17 -8.06 -8.26 6.39
C GLU A 17 -7.70 -7.30 7.53
N ALA A 18 -6.51 -6.69 7.49
CA ALA A 18 -6.02 -5.78 8.53
C ALA A 18 -6.36 -4.31 8.23
N TYR A 19 -7.41 -4.07 7.44
CA TYR A 19 -7.75 -2.79 6.80
C TYR A 19 -7.49 -1.60 7.72
N PHE A 20 -6.76 -0.63 7.19
CA PHE A 20 -6.62 0.69 7.81
C PHE A 20 -6.50 1.76 6.72
N SER A 21 -6.93 2.97 7.06
CA SER A 21 -6.59 4.20 6.35
C SER A 21 -6.07 5.20 7.37
N GLN A 22 -4.94 5.84 7.06
CA GLN A 22 -4.32 6.83 7.91
C GLN A 22 -3.77 7.98 7.07
N ILE A 23 -4.15 9.20 7.44
CA ILE A 23 -3.54 10.42 6.95
C ILE A 23 -2.15 10.56 7.58
N VAL A 24 -1.13 10.79 6.77
CA VAL A 24 0.26 10.96 7.20
C VAL A 24 0.85 12.21 6.56
N GLU A 25 1.55 13.02 7.34
CA GLU A 25 2.36 14.13 6.83
C GLU A 25 3.79 13.63 6.56
N VAL A 26 4.28 13.87 5.36
CA VAL A 26 5.64 13.49 4.95
C VAL A 26 6.37 14.70 4.36
N PRO A 27 7.71 14.74 4.38
CA PRO A 27 8.45 15.79 3.69
C PRO A 27 8.11 15.82 2.20
N ASN A 28 8.09 17.02 1.63
CA ASN A 28 8.04 17.20 0.20
C ASN A 28 9.24 16.46 -0.44
N ASN A 29 8.99 15.74 -1.53
CA ASN A 29 9.89 14.78 -2.16
C ASN A 29 10.15 13.47 -1.38
N CYS A 30 9.37 13.15 -0.34
CA CYS A 30 9.40 11.81 0.26
C CYS A 30 9.01 10.75 -0.78
N THR A 31 9.74 9.63 -0.79
CA THR A 31 9.35 8.48 -1.62
C THR A 31 8.21 7.69 -1.00
N ALA A 32 7.48 6.94 -1.82
CA ALA A 32 6.54 5.93 -1.33
C ALA A 32 7.24 4.93 -0.38
N LYS A 33 8.46 4.50 -0.68
CA LYS A 33 9.25 3.61 0.18
C LYS A 33 9.58 4.25 1.53
N GLU A 34 10.04 5.50 1.54
CA GLU A 34 10.38 6.21 2.77
C GLU A 34 9.16 6.51 3.63
N ALA A 35 8.02 6.84 3.02
CA ALA A 35 6.75 7.03 3.74
C ALA A 35 6.42 5.81 4.60
N ILE A 36 6.49 4.60 4.04
CA ILE A 36 6.24 3.37 4.79
C ILE A 36 7.31 3.10 5.85
N GLN A 37 8.58 3.33 5.53
CA GLN A 37 9.69 2.96 6.42
C GLN A 37 9.91 3.92 7.59
N LYS A 38 9.64 5.22 7.39
CA LYS A 38 10.04 6.28 8.33
C LYS A 38 8.86 7.05 8.92
N TYR A 39 7.75 7.17 8.18
CA TYR A 39 6.67 8.10 8.52
C TYR A 39 5.36 7.40 8.88
N LEU A 40 5.16 6.15 8.47
CA LEU A 40 4.01 5.37 8.91
C LEU A 40 4.11 5.11 10.43
N PRO A 41 3.04 5.38 11.21
CA PRO A 41 3.04 5.15 12.65
C PRO A 41 3.45 3.72 13.01
N LYS A 42 4.27 3.55 14.05
CA LYS A 42 4.81 2.24 14.44
C LYS A 42 3.72 1.19 14.64
N GLN A 43 2.60 1.58 15.25
CA GLN A 43 1.45 0.70 15.51
C GLN A 43 0.82 0.12 14.24
N LEU A 44 0.95 0.82 13.09
CA LEU A 44 0.49 0.34 11.79
C LEU A 44 1.61 -0.42 11.07
N SER A 45 2.84 0.10 11.09
CA SER A 45 3.99 -0.56 10.45
C SER A 45 4.23 -1.98 10.98
N HIS A 46 4.01 -2.23 12.28
CA HIS A 46 4.16 -3.56 12.89
C HIS A 46 3.11 -4.57 12.43
N LYS A 47 2.00 -4.11 11.83
CA LYS A 47 0.96 -4.98 11.25
C LYS A 47 1.28 -5.38 9.82
N LEU A 48 2.28 -4.76 9.19
CA LEU A 48 2.65 -5.07 7.83
C LEU A 48 3.46 -6.36 7.78
N SER A 49 3.13 -7.25 6.83
CA SER A 49 3.99 -8.38 6.53
C SER A 49 5.24 -7.90 5.77
N SER A 50 6.23 -8.77 5.59
CA SER A 50 7.40 -8.46 4.77
C SER A 50 7.14 -8.48 3.26
N ASP A 51 6.01 -9.07 2.85
CA ASP A 51 5.69 -9.36 1.44
C ASP A 51 4.45 -8.57 1.02
N PHE A 52 4.67 -7.32 0.60
CA PHE A 52 3.65 -6.44 0.06
C PHE A 52 4.19 -5.63 -1.12
N SER A 53 3.28 -5.19 -1.98
CA SER A 53 3.55 -4.21 -3.03
C SER A 53 2.84 -2.89 -2.74
N LEU A 54 3.28 -1.83 -3.41
CA LEU A 54 2.72 -0.49 -3.26
C LEU A 54 2.08 -0.02 -4.57
N GLY A 55 1.04 0.79 -4.44
CA GLY A 55 0.37 1.44 -5.56
C GLY A 55 -0.13 2.84 -5.21
N ILE A 56 -0.46 3.61 -6.24
CA ILE A 56 -1.10 4.91 -6.14
C ILE A 56 -2.39 4.85 -6.96
N TRP A 57 -3.54 5.09 -6.34
CA TRP A 57 -4.85 5.13 -7.01
C TRP A 57 -5.14 3.91 -7.92
N GLY A 58 -4.81 2.71 -7.45
CA GLY A 58 -5.01 1.45 -8.17
C GLY A 58 -3.92 1.10 -9.19
N VAL A 59 -2.88 1.94 -9.32
CA VAL A 59 -1.76 1.70 -10.23
C VAL A 59 -0.53 1.28 -9.44
N ASN A 60 0.05 0.13 -9.80
CA ASN A 60 1.23 -0.41 -9.12
C ASN A 60 2.46 0.46 -9.35
N LEU A 61 3.27 0.61 -8.31
CA LEU A 61 4.61 1.17 -8.36
C LEU A 61 5.62 0.08 -8.77
N ASP A 62 5.47 -0.46 -9.98
CA ASP A 62 6.23 -1.61 -10.47
C ASP A 62 7.18 -1.28 -11.63
N GLY A 63 7.35 0.01 -11.93
CA GLY A 63 8.19 0.49 -13.03
C GLY A 63 7.53 0.39 -14.42
N ARG A 64 6.32 -0.19 -14.55
CA ARG A 64 5.64 -0.30 -15.86
C ARG A 64 4.90 0.97 -16.23
N PHE A 65 4.08 1.47 -15.30
CA PHE A 65 3.25 2.67 -15.50
C PHE A 65 3.62 3.78 -14.55
N LEU A 66 3.95 3.43 -13.30
CA LEU A 66 4.51 4.33 -12.31
C LEU A 66 5.91 3.86 -11.90
N PRO A 67 6.81 4.79 -11.53
CA PRO A 67 8.11 4.44 -10.96
C PRO A 67 8.02 3.48 -9.79
N GLU A 68 9.08 2.72 -9.56
CA GLU A 68 9.22 1.88 -8.36
C GLU A 68 9.08 2.71 -7.07
N PRO A 69 8.76 2.09 -5.91
CA PRO A 69 8.46 2.84 -4.69
C PRO A 69 9.63 3.66 -4.16
N ALA A 70 10.87 3.28 -4.51
CA ALA A 70 12.08 4.02 -4.17
C ALA A 70 12.30 5.28 -5.03
N SER A 71 11.57 5.41 -6.14
CA SER A 71 11.71 6.48 -7.12
C SER A 71 10.46 7.35 -7.22
N TYR A 72 9.28 6.80 -6.93
CA TYR A 72 8.03 7.57 -6.91
C TYR A 72 8.04 8.59 -5.78
N ARG A 73 7.97 9.88 -6.14
CA ARG A 73 7.87 11.01 -5.21
C ARG A 73 6.41 11.30 -4.92
N LEU A 74 6.03 11.25 -3.66
CA LEU A 74 4.66 11.46 -3.21
C LEU A 74 4.21 12.90 -3.44
N LYS A 75 2.97 13.04 -3.87
CA LYS A 75 2.29 14.32 -4.08
C LYS A 75 1.25 14.55 -2.98
N PRO A 76 0.85 15.81 -2.74
CA PRO A 76 -0.31 16.09 -1.90
C PRO A 76 -1.52 15.27 -2.36
N GLU A 77 -2.25 14.71 -1.40
CA GLU A 77 -3.47 13.92 -1.60
C GLU A 77 -3.28 12.56 -2.30
N ASP A 78 -2.03 12.13 -2.53
CA ASP A 78 -1.80 10.77 -3.01
C ASP A 78 -2.36 9.74 -2.03
N ARG A 79 -3.09 8.76 -2.57
CA ARG A 79 -3.50 7.56 -1.84
C ARG A 79 -2.49 6.45 -2.08
N LEU A 80 -1.60 6.26 -1.11
CA LEU A 80 -0.61 5.18 -1.08
C LEU A 80 -1.24 3.89 -0.58
N GLU A 81 -1.39 2.93 -1.49
CA GLU A 81 -2.07 1.66 -1.26
C GLU A 81 -1.06 0.53 -1.02
N ILE A 82 -1.32 -0.29 0.01
CA ILE A 82 -0.55 -1.48 0.36
C ILE A 82 -1.34 -2.72 -0.05
N TYR A 83 -0.73 -3.53 -0.91
CA TYR A 83 -1.31 -4.75 -1.48
C TYR A 83 -0.55 -6.00 -1.03
N TYR A 84 -1.28 -7.07 -0.72
CA TYR A 84 -0.70 -8.38 -0.38
C TYR A 84 -0.90 -9.41 -1.47
N PRO A 85 0.03 -10.37 -1.64
CA PRO A 85 -0.18 -11.52 -2.51
C PRO A 85 -1.44 -12.31 -2.12
N LEU A 86 -2.08 -12.91 -3.12
CA LEU A 86 -3.24 -13.76 -2.89
C LEU A 86 -2.84 -15.03 -2.14
N LYS A 87 -3.50 -15.30 -1.02
CA LYS A 87 -3.26 -16.51 -0.19
C LYS A 87 -3.63 -17.82 -0.89
N CYS A 88 -4.54 -17.79 -1.88
CA CYS A 88 -5.01 -18.96 -2.60
C CYS A 88 -5.19 -18.65 -4.09
N ASP A 89 -4.95 -19.66 -4.93
CA ASP A 89 -5.27 -19.59 -6.36
C ASP A 89 -6.79 -19.39 -6.55
N PRO A 90 -7.23 -18.28 -7.17
CA PRO A 90 -8.64 -17.97 -7.35
C PRO A 90 -9.42 -19.08 -8.09
N LYS A 91 -8.79 -19.77 -9.04
CA LYS A 91 -9.43 -20.85 -9.83
C LYS A 91 -9.68 -22.06 -8.95
N LYS A 92 -8.74 -22.41 -8.08
CA LYS A 92 -8.91 -23.52 -7.12
C LYS A 92 -10.01 -23.20 -6.11
N THR A 93 -10.05 -21.98 -5.57
CA THR A 93 -11.12 -21.53 -4.68
C THR A 93 -12.48 -21.55 -5.37
N ARG A 94 -12.56 -21.08 -6.63
CA ARG A 94 -13.80 -21.08 -7.41
C ARG A 94 -14.30 -22.49 -7.68
N LYS A 95 -13.40 -23.44 -8.01
CA LYS A 95 -13.75 -24.85 -8.22
C LYS A 95 -14.27 -25.51 -6.94
N ALA A 96 -13.64 -25.28 -5.80
CA ALA A 96 -14.08 -25.83 -4.52
C ALA A 96 -15.46 -25.31 -4.10
N LYS A 97 -15.73 -24.01 -4.29
CA LYS A 97 -17.06 -23.42 -4.03
C LYS A 97 -18.15 -24.04 -4.90
N ALA A 98 -17.88 -24.23 -6.20
CA ALA A 98 -18.85 -24.84 -7.12
C ALA A 98 -19.17 -26.30 -6.74
N LEU A 99 -18.17 -27.08 -6.31
CA LEU A 99 -18.38 -28.48 -5.91
C LEU A 99 -19.22 -28.60 -4.63
N ASN A 100 -18.97 -27.72 -3.65
CA ASN A 100 -19.73 -27.70 -2.39
C ASN A 100 -21.19 -27.26 -2.59
N GLN A 101 -21.49 -26.43 -3.60
CA GLN A 101 -22.86 -26.02 -3.93
C GLN A 101 -23.66 -27.10 -4.69
N ALA A 102 -22.99 -28.03 -5.37
CA ALA A 102 -23.64 -29.12 -6.09
C ALA A 102 -23.89 -30.37 -5.21
N SER A 103 -23.39 -30.37 -3.98
CA SER A 103 -23.43 -31.52 -3.06
C SER A 103 -24.34 -31.29 -1.84
N GLY A 104 -25.06 -30.16 -1.80
CA GLY A 104 -26.08 -29.84 -0.79
C GLY A 104 -27.42 -29.62 -1.47
#